data_AF-A0AA35S2C2-F1
#
_entry.id   AF-A0AA35S2C2-F1
#
_cell.length_a   1.000
_cell.length_b   1.000
_cell.length_c   1.000
_cell.angle_alpha   90.00
_cell.angle_beta   90.00
_cell.angle_gamma   90.00
#
_symmetry.space_group_name_H-M   'P 1'
#
loop_
_entity.id
_entity.type
_entity.pdbx_description
1 polymer ?
#
loop_
_entity_poly.entity_id
_entity_poly.type
_entity_poly.pdbx_seq_one_letter_code
_entity_poly.pdbx_strand_id
1 'polypeptide(L)'
;MVCYRSAFMEQGYRISISHTHANALKTDAPNSVLWDIMRCWVKMKPVKVKPTSPAAVILSKEPKIEASFSVRKDANPPSRIQKLARFPENPEPNWGPKARAKRKYTPYL
;
A
#
# COMPACT_ATOMS: atom_id res chain seq x y z
N MET A 1 -3.56 0.77 -6.94
CA MET A 1 -2.63 1.82 -6.47
C MET A 1 -2.81 3.16 -7.17
N VAL A 2 -2.76 3.21 -8.52
CA VAL A 2 -2.81 4.49 -9.25
C VAL A 2 -4.16 5.21 -9.13
N CYS A 3 -5.27 4.48 -9.08
CA CYS A 3 -6.60 5.05 -8.82
C CYS A 3 -6.68 5.76 -7.46
N TYR A 4 -6.22 5.13 -6.37
CA TYR A 4 -6.14 5.78 -5.05
C TYR A 4 -5.21 7.00 -5.09
N ARG A 5 -4.06 6.88 -5.73
CA ARG A 5 -3.13 8.00 -5.92
C ARG A 5 -3.80 9.18 -6.62
N SER A 6 -4.66 8.89 -7.62
CA SER A 6 -5.44 9.90 -8.34
C SER A 6 -6.42 10.60 -7.40
N ALA A 7 -7.18 9.85 -6.59
CA ALA A 7 -8.12 10.40 -5.62
C ALA A 7 -7.46 11.38 -4.63
N PHE A 8 -6.29 11.05 -4.09
CA PHE A 8 -5.56 11.97 -3.20
C PHE A 8 -5.04 13.21 -3.94
N MET A 9 -4.54 13.04 -5.17
CA MET A 9 -4.01 14.14 -5.98
C MET A 9 -5.07 15.14 -6.43
N GLU A 10 -6.30 14.68 -6.70
CA GLU A 10 -7.42 15.58 -7.04
C GLU A 10 -7.79 16.51 -5.89
N GLN A 11 -7.68 16.01 -4.66
CA GLN A 11 -7.92 16.79 -3.44
C GLN A 11 -6.71 17.69 -3.08
N GLY A 12 -5.69 17.74 -3.93
CA GLY A 12 -4.50 18.59 -3.75
C GLY A 12 -3.46 18.03 -2.79
N TYR A 13 -3.60 16.77 -2.35
CA TYR A 13 -2.65 16.16 -1.41
C TYR A 13 -1.49 15.45 -2.11
N ARG A 14 -0.33 15.53 -1.48
CA ARG A 14 0.85 14.78 -1.92
C ARG A 14 0.73 13.35 -1.42
N ILE A 15 1.15 12.43 -2.28
CA ILE A 15 1.10 11.01 -2.01
C ILE A 15 2.30 10.30 -2.61
N SER A 16 2.86 9.35 -1.88
CA SER A 16 3.95 8.48 -2.32
C SER A 16 3.75 7.06 -1.81
N ILE A 17 4.47 6.11 -2.38
CA ILE A 17 4.53 4.74 -1.88
C ILE A 17 5.68 4.58 -0.88
N SER A 18 5.60 3.59 0.00
CA SER A 18 6.70 3.23 0.91
C SER A 18 7.49 2.03 0.39
N HIS A 19 8.79 1.96 0.70
CA HIS A 19 9.60 0.75 0.49
C HIS A 19 9.32 -0.33 1.54
N THR A 20 8.58 0.01 2.61
CA THR A 20 8.31 -0.91 3.71
C THR A 20 7.25 -1.95 3.37
N HIS A 21 6.35 -1.65 2.42
CA HIS A 21 5.28 -2.55 2.00
C HIS A 21 4.70 -2.13 0.64
N ALA A 22 4.36 -3.09 -0.22
CA ALA A 22 3.88 -2.82 -1.58
C ALA A 22 2.58 -1.98 -1.62
N ASN A 23 1.73 -2.15 -0.62
CA ASN A 23 0.45 -1.43 -0.50
C ASN A 23 0.51 -0.23 0.46
N ALA A 24 1.68 0.14 0.98
CA ALA A 24 1.78 1.27 1.89
C ALA A 24 1.79 2.61 1.12
N LEU A 25 0.95 3.53 1.58
CA LEU A 25 0.84 4.91 1.10
C LEU A 25 1.28 5.87 2.18
N LYS A 26 2.01 6.90 1.77
CA LYS A 26 2.37 8.06 2.60
C LYS A 26 1.69 9.27 1.98
N THR A 27 1.01 10.07 2.79
CA THR A 27 0.32 11.27 2.33
C THR A 27 0.37 12.34 3.41
N ASP A 28 0.29 13.60 3.00
CA ASP A 28 0.10 14.74 3.89
C ASP A 28 -1.39 15.07 4.12
N ALA A 29 -2.31 14.26 3.57
CA ALA A 29 -3.73 14.38 3.85
C ALA A 29 -4.04 14.11 5.34
N PRO A 30 -4.92 14.90 5.97
CA PRO A 30 -5.37 14.62 7.32
C PRO A 30 -6.19 13.32 7.36
N ASN A 31 -6.23 12.68 8.53
CA ASN A 31 -6.96 11.41 8.70
C ASN A 31 -8.45 11.49 8.33
N SER A 32 -9.08 12.66 8.49
CA SER A 32 -10.47 12.89 8.07
C SER A 32 -10.65 12.67 6.57
N VAL A 33 -9.78 13.25 5.74
CA VAL A 33 -9.79 13.12 4.27
C VAL A 33 -9.52 11.68 3.86
N LEU A 34 -8.56 11.02 4.51
CA LEU A 34 -8.27 9.61 4.24
C LEU A 34 -9.52 8.75 4.42
N TRP A 35 -10.24 8.93 5.54
CA TRP A 35 -11.47 8.19 5.79
C TRP A 35 -12.61 8.54 4.83
N ASP A 36 -12.71 9.80 4.41
CA ASP A 36 -13.71 10.21 3.42
C ASP A 36 -13.45 9.57 2.05
N ILE A 37 -12.20 9.55 1.59
CA ILE A 37 -11.82 8.83 0.36
C ILE A 37 -12.19 7.34 0.48
N MET A 38 -11.89 6.71 1.62
CA MET A 38 -12.23 5.29 1.83
C MET A 38 -13.75 5.05 1.84
N ARG A 39 -14.55 5.97 2.41
CA ARG A 39 -16.02 5.89 2.37
C ARG A 39 -16.56 6.05 0.95
N CYS A 40 -16.03 6.99 0.16
CA CYS A 40 -16.37 7.12 -1.26
C CYS A 40 -16.07 5.82 -2.02
N TRP A 41 -14.92 5.20 -1.74
CA TRP A 41 -14.58 3.91 -2.33
C TRP A 41 -15.56 2.80 -1.96
N VAL A 42 -15.95 2.71 -0.69
CA VAL A 42 -16.94 1.71 -0.22
C VAL A 42 -18.32 1.94 -0.83
N LYS A 43 -18.73 3.19 -1.07
CA LYS A 43 -19.98 3.49 -1.80
C LYS A 43 -19.95 2.91 -3.22
N MET A 44 -18.80 2.97 -3.90
CA MET A 44 -18.63 2.37 -5.25
C MET A 44 -18.49 0.84 -5.22
N LYS A 45 -17.81 0.31 -4.19
CA LYS A 45 -17.55 -1.11 -4.00
C LYS A 45 -17.99 -1.54 -2.60
N PRO A 46 -19.27 -1.89 -2.42
CA PRO A 46 -19.80 -2.20 -1.11
C PRO A 46 -19.07 -3.40 -0.50
N VAL A 47 -18.61 -3.24 0.73
CA VAL A 47 -17.94 -4.29 1.51
C VAL A 47 -18.92 -4.86 2.53
N LYS A 48 -18.84 -6.18 2.77
CA LYS A 48 -19.62 -6.82 3.83
C LYS A 48 -18.93 -6.58 5.17
N VAL A 49 -19.62 -5.92 6.09
CA VAL A 49 -19.08 -5.58 7.41
C VAL A 49 -20.04 -6.09 8.48
N LYS A 50 -19.52 -6.61 9.59
CA LYS A 50 -20.36 -7.02 10.72
C LYS A 50 -20.97 -5.76 11.38
N PRO A 51 -22.29 -5.72 11.64
CA PRO A 51 -22.96 -4.52 12.16
C PRO A 51 -22.39 -4.00 13.48
N THR A 52 -21.92 -4.89 14.36
CA THR A 52 -21.37 -4.56 15.67
C THR A 52 -19.89 -4.18 15.65
N SER A 53 -19.24 -4.23 14.48
CA SER A 53 -17.81 -3.96 14.39
C SER A 53 -17.51 -2.45 14.34
N PRO A 54 -16.35 -2.00 14.83
CA PRO A 54 -15.92 -0.60 14.70
C PRO A 54 -15.89 -0.11 13.25
N ALA A 55 -15.62 -1.02 12.30
CA ALA A 55 -15.64 -0.71 10.87
C ALA A 55 -17.03 -0.25 10.39
N ALA A 56 -18.11 -0.85 10.89
CA ALA A 56 -19.47 -0.43 10.54
C ALA A 56 -19.74 1.02 11.00
N VAL A 57 -19.27 1.39 12.19
CA VAL A 57 -19.42 2.76 12.74
C VAL A 57 -18.57 3.78 11.95
N ILE A 58 -17.38 3.40 11.49
CA ILE A 58 -16.52 4.29 10.70
C ILE A 58 -17.12 4.54 9.31
N LEU A 59 -17.69 3.50 8.70
CA LEU A 59 -18.22 3.51 7.34
C LEU A 59 -19.65 4.06 7.25
N SER A 60 -20.40 4.09 8.35
CA SER A 60 -21.76 4.68 8.38
C SER A 60 -21.77 6.20 8.28
N LYS A 61 -20.64 6.87 8.57
CA LYS A 61 -20.50 8.32 8.43
C LYS A 61 -20.47 8.71 6.96
N GLU A 62 -21.15 9.80 6.61
CA GLU A 62 -21.11 10.32 5.25
C GLU A 62 -19.77 11.02 4.96
N PRO A 63 -19.17 10.79 3.78
CA PRO A 63 -17.96 11.50 3.36
C PRO A 63 -18.29 12.96 3.04
N LYS A 64 -17.43 13.89 3.48
CA LYS A 64 -17.59 15.33 3.17
C LYS A 64 -17.05 15.72 1.81
N ILE A 65 -16.06 14.95 1.32
CA ILE A 65 -15.44 15.15 0.02
C ILE A 65 -15.94 14.10 -0.97
N GLU A 66 -16.00 14.49 -2.24
CA GLU A 66 -16.21 13.56 -3.34
C GLU A 66 -14.87 13.20 -3.96
N ALA A 67 -14.46 11.93 -3.84
CA ALA A 67 -13.21 11.43 -4.39
C ALA A 67 -13.47 10.71 -5.72
N SER A 68 -12.77 11.10 -6.80
CA SER A 68 -12.76 10.32 -8.05
C SER A 68 -11.60 9.33 -8.04
N PHE A 69 -11.89 8.10 -8.49
CA PHE A 69 -10.90 7.04 -8.66
C PHE A 69 -10.48 6.88 -10.12
N SER A 70 -10.87 7.83 -10.98
CA SER A 70 -10.44 7.88 -12.37
C SER A 70 -8.92 8.07 -12.45
N VAL A 71 -8.25 7.35 -13.35
CA VAL A 71 -6.79 7.39 -13.43
C VAL A 71 -6.34 8.69 -14.08
N ARG A 72 -5.66 9.54 -13.31
CA ARG A 72 -5.03 10.74 -13.84
C ARG A 72 -3.73 10.43 -14.57
N LYS A 73 -3.37 11.27 -15.53
CA LYS A 73 -2.13 11.13 -16.34
C LYS A 73 -0.87 11.23 -15.47
N ASP A 74 -0.87 12.11 -14.47
CA ASP A 74 0.22 12.37 -13.52
C ASP A 74 0.27 11.39 -12.34
N ALA A 75 -0.76 10.55 -12.18
CA ALA A 75 -0.84 9.63 -11.05
C ALA A 75 0.12 8.44 -11.18
N ASN A 76 0.57 8.07 -12.38
CA ASN A 76 1.52 6.96 -12.53
C ASN A 76 2.96 7.44 -12.26
N PRO A 77 3.63 7.01 -11.17
CA PRO A 77 4.95 7.52 -10.85
C PRO A 77 6.00 7.05 -11.88
N PRO A 78 7.02 7.87 -12.21
CA PRO A 78 8.05 7.54 -13.18
C PRO A 78 8.76 6.21 -12.91
N SER A 79 9.04 5.89 -11.65
CA SER A 79 9.68 4.62 -11.26
C SER A 79 8.87 3.39 -11.70
N ARG A 80 7.54 3.50 -11.74
CA ARG A 80 6.66 2.41 -12.18
C ARG A 80 6.59 2.34 -13.70
N ILE A 81 6.61 3.49 -14.38
CA ILE A 81 6.71 3.57 -15.84
C ILE A 81 8.03 2.92 -16.32
N GLN A 82 9.12 3.20 -15.62
CA GLN A 82 10.46 2.64 -15.86
C GLN A 82 10.63 1.20 -15.35
N LYS A 83 9.60 0.60 -14.74
CA LYS A 83 9.62 -0.77 -14.19
C LYS A 83 10.76 -1.04 -13.21
N LEU A 84 11.13 -0.04 -12.39
CA LEU A 84 12.16 -0.22 -11.36
C LEU A 84 11.66 -1.20 -10.28
N ALA A 85 12.41 -2.28 -10.06
CA ALA A 85 12.13 -3.27 -9.03
C ALA A 85 12.31 -2.66 -7.63
N ARG A 86 11.25 -2.73 -6.80
CA ARG A 86 11.29 -2.25 -5.40
C ARG A 86 11.26 -3.39 -4.38
N PHE A 87 10.51 -4.43 -4.70
CA PHE A 87 10.34 -5.62 -3.87
C PHE A 87 10.80 -6.81 -4.71
N PRO A 88 12.12 -7.07 -4.78
CA PRO A 88 12.61 -8.26 -5.46
C PRO A 88 12.11 -9.49 -4.71
N GLU A 89 11.58 -10.46 -5.45
CA GLU A 89 11.27 -11.77 -4.89
C GLU A 89 12.60 -12.49 -4.56
N ASN A 90 12.64 -13.19 -3.43
CA ASN A 90 13.81 -13.98 -3.08
C ASN A 90 13.95 -15.13 -4.10
N PRO A 91 15.09 -15.23 -4.80
CA PRO A 91 15.23 -16.15 -5.93
C PRO A 91 15.35 -17.63 -5.52
N GLU A 92 15.79 -17.94 -4.29
CA GLU A 92 16.01 -19.33 -3.84
C GLU A 92 15.53 -19.58 -2.39
N PRO A 93 15.19 -20.84 -2.04
CA PRO A 93 15.05 -21.26 -0.65
C PRO A 93 16.38 -21.08 0.13
N ASN A 94 16.31 -20.55 1.35
CA ASN A 94 17.49 -20.17 2.17
C ASN A 94 18.30 -18.98 1.62
N TRP A 95 17.69 -18.10 0.82
CA TRP A 95 18.29 -16.84 0.40
C TRP A 95 18.56 -15.94 1.61
N GLY A 96 19.84 -15.70 1.90
CA GLY A 96 20.28 -14.93 3.05
C GLY A 96 21.68 -15.33 3.50
N PRO A 97 22.18 -14.75 4.61
CA PRO A 97 23.46 -15.11 5.18
C PRO A 97 23.50 -16.62 5.46
N LYS A 98 24.43 -17.34 4.80
CA LYS A 98 24.61 -18.78 5.00
C LYS A 98 24.98 -19.07 6.46
N ALA A 99 24.68 -20.28 6.91
CA ALA A 99 25.06 -20.73 8.24
C ALA A 99 26.57 -20.53 8.48
N ARG A 100 26.93 -20.16 9.72
CA ARG A 100 28.34 -20.02 10.14
C ARG A 100 29.14 -21.27 9.74
N ALA A 101 30.33 -21.08 9.18
CA ALA A 101 31.23 -22.16 8.81
C ALA A 101 31.47 -23.11 10.00
N LYS A 102 31.32 -24.42 9.79
CA LYS A 102 31.64 -25.46 10.79
C LYS A 102 33.05 -25.99 10.52
N ARG A 103 33.86 -26.14 11.58
CA ARG A 103 35.17 -26.81 11.50
C ARG A 103 34.94 -28.29 11.17
N LYS A 104 35.53 -28.80 10.09
CA LYS A 104 35.51 -30.24 9.77
C LYS A 104 36.42 -30.98 10.74
N TYR A 105 35.92 -32.01 11.40
CA TYR A 105 36.75 -32.91 12.21
C TYR A 105 37.62 -33.74 11.28
N THR A 106 38.93 -33.69 11.47
CA THR A 106 39.92 -34.53 10.78
C THR A 106 40.57 -35.42 11.84
N PRO A 107 40.27 -36.73 11.87
CA PRO A 107 41.02 -37.63 12.74
C PRO A 107 42.45 -37.74 12.24
N TYR A 108 43.42 -37.67 13.15
CA TYR A 108 44.83 -37.91 12.85
C TYR A 108 45.02 -39.38 12.46
N LEU A 109 45.79 -39.62 11.39
CA LEU A 109 46.24 -40.94 10.94
C LEU A 109 47.22 -41.55 11.95
#